data_AF-A0A814P1D7-F1
#
_entry.id   AF-A0A814P1D7-F1
#
_cell.length_a   1.000
_cell.length_b   1.000
_cell.length_c   1.000
_cell.angle_alpha   90.00
_cell.angle_beta   90.00
_cell.angle_gamma   90.00
#
_symmetry.space_group_name_H-M   'P 1'
#
loop_
_entity.id
_entity.type
_entity.pdbx_description
1 polymer ?
#
loop_
_entity_poly.entity_id
_entity_poly.type
_entity_poly.pdbx_seq_one_letter_code
_entity_poly.pdbx_strand_id
1 'polypeptide(L)'
;KIADNFGFSFASSRNLGSTWYSTPDQIRFVSYLTLFGMSYLSIEEFSHYERFLGNLLWPDWHFESLSFYGQNIIMNHLIKTKQLNIINLKDYLDFPSDSKTNIDEIIQIHVGDEKDVFSKFQFKEGKYDNFTTNVEYPENVKNYSLRMALESKRMSYEELNKLFLIISERKE
;
A
#
# COMPACT_ATOMS: atom_id res chain seq x y z
N LYS A 1 -15.93 -12.41 15.94
CA LYS A 1 -16.38 -11.33 16.85
C LYS A 1 -16.61 -10.03 16.09
N ILE A 2 -15.57 -9.30 15.62
CA ILE A 2 -15.77 -8.02 14.91
C ILE A 2 -16.62 -8.17 13.65
N ALA A 3 -16.29 -9.11 12.74
CA ALA A 3 -17.08 -9.34 11.53
C ALA A 3 -18.56 -9.69 11.84
N ASP A 4 -18.79 -10.47 12.90
CA ASP A 4 -20.15 -10.84 13.33
C ASP A 4 -20.96 -9.62 13.81
N ASN A 5 -20.31 -8.64 14.46
CA ASN A 5 -20.96 -7.41 14.91
C ASN A 5 -21.47 -6.54 13.75
N PHE A 6 -20.89 -6.67 12.56
CA PHE A 6 -21.38 -6.02 11.34
C PHE A 6 -22.37 -6.88 10.53
N GLY A 7 -22.68 -8.10 10.98
CA GLY A 7 -23.40 -9.08 10.16
C GLY A 7 -22.59 -9.57 8.96
N PHE A 8 -21.26 -9.43 9.00
CA PHE A 8 -20.37 -9.81 7.91
C PHE A 8 -19.90 -11.26 8.05
N SER A 9 -20.14 -12.02 6.98
CA SER A 9 -19.54 -13.33 6.75
C SER A 9 -18.00 -13.29 6.79
N PHE A 10 -17.37 -14.15 7.61
CA PHE A 10 -15.91 -14.30 7.63
C PHE A 10 -15.42 -15.37 6.62
N ALA A 11 -14.36 -15.05 5.85
CA ALA A 11 -13.62 -15.98 4.98
C ALA A 11 -12.17 -16.18 5.49
N SER A 12 -11.51 -17.23 5.02
CA SER A 12 -10.17 -17.64 5.48
C SER A 12 -9.01 -16.92 4.79
N SER A 13 -9.30 -15.98 3.89
CA SER A 13 -8.27 -15.27 3.13
C SER A 13 -7.49 -14.32 4.04
N ARG A 14 -6.17 -14.52 4.08
CA ARG A 14 -5.23 -13.72 4.87
C ARG A 14 -4.40 -12.83 3.96
N ASN A 15 -3.87 -11.74 4.51
CA ASN A 15 -3.04 -10.77 3.81
C ASN A 15 -3.75 -10.18 2.58
N LEU A 16 -5.04 -9.86 2.71
CA LEU A 16 -5.76 -9.11 1.68
C LEU A 16 -5.32 -7.63 1.60
N GLY A 17 -4.46 -7.21 2.55
CA GLY A 17 -3.51 -6.09 2.44
C GLY A 17 -4.10 -4.74 2.05
N SER A 18 -3.23 -3.78 1.73
CA SER A 18 -3.59 -2.55 1.00
C SER A 18 -3.54 -2.74 -0.51
N THR A 19 -2.80 -3.74 -0.99
CA THR A 19 -2.47 -3.86 -2.41
C THR A 19 -3.34 -4.90 -3.10
N TRP A 20 -4.22 -4.42 -3.96
CA TRP A 20 -5.08 -5.21 -4.84
C TRP A 20 -5.52 -4.33 -6.01
N TYR A 21 -6.06 -4.93 -7.05
CA TYR A 21 -6.59 -4.21 -8.20
C TYR A 21 -7.94 -4.80 -8.59
N SER A 22 -8.81 -3.96 -9.15
CA SER A 22 -10.07 -4.37 -9.74
C SER A 22 -10.62 -3.27 -10.66
N THR A 23 -11.86 -3.41 -11.13
CA THR A 23 -12.58 -2.37 -11.84
C THR A 23 -12.76 -1.12 -10.96
N PRO A 24 -12.86 0.08 -11.55
CA PRO A 24 -13.08 1.32 -10.78
C PRO A 24 -14.31 1.26 -9.85
N ASP A 25 -15.38 0.60 -10.28
CA ASP A 25 -16.60 0.44 -9.47
C ASP A 25 -16.35 -0.43 -8.24
N GLN A 26 -15.64 -1.56 -8.39
CA GLN A 26 -15.31 -2.41 -7.26
C GLN A 26 -14.32 -1.75 -6.31
N ILE A 27 -13.32 -1.04 -6.83
CA ILE A 27 -12.38 -0.25 -6.01
C ILE A 27 -13.16 0.75 -5.14
N ARG A 28 -14.03 1.57 -5.77
CA ARG A 28 -14.87 2.54 -5.03
C ARG A 28 -15.76 1.86 -3.99
N PHE A 29 -16.41 0.76 -4.36
CA PHE A 29 -17.33 0.05 -3.48
C PHE A 29 -16.62 -0.53 -2.25
N VAL A 30 -15.50 -1.23 -2.43
CA VAL A 30 -14.72 -1.79 -1.32
C VAL A 30 -14.13 -0.67 -0.46
N SER A 31 -13.62 0.40 -1.06
CA SER A 31 -13.10 1.55 -0.30
C SER A 31 -14.19 2.21 0.54
N TYR A 32 -15.41 2.38 -0.01
CA TYR A 32 -16.54 2.94 0.73
C TYR A 32 -16.91 2.06 1.94
N LEU A 33 -17.05 0.75 1.74
CA LEU A 33 -17.33 -0.18 2.83
C LEU A 33 -16.20 -0.25 3.86
N THR A 34 -14.94 -0.13 3.42
CA THR A 34 -13.77 -0.09 4.30
C THR A 34 -13.85 1.08 5.27
N LEU A 35 -14.34 2.25 4.84
CA LEU A 35 -14.54 3.40 5.73
C LEU A 35 -15.56 3.12 6.83
N PHE A 36 -16.62 2.34 6.58
CA PHE A 36 -17.53 1.90 7.65
C PHE A 36 -16.84 0.98 8.64
N GLY A 37 -16.06 0.03 8.14
CA GLY A 37 -15.24 -0.86 8.96
C GLY A 37 -14.28 -0.07 9.85
N MET A 38 -13.52 0.86 9.26
CA MET A 38 -12.61 1.76 9.97
C MET A 38 -13.32 2.59 11.04
N SER A 39 -14.49 3.14 10.70
CA SER A 39 -15.25 4.00 11.62
C SER A 39 -15.65 3.24 12.88
N TYR A 40 -16.28 2.07 12.72
CA TYR A 40 -16.65 1.24 13.88
C TYR A 40 -15.41 0.74 14.63
N LEU A 41 -14.33 0.32 13.94
CA LEU A 41 -13.10 -0.06 14.62
C LEU A 41 -12.54 1.09 15.48
N SER A 42 -12.56 2.32 14.97
CA SER A 42 -12.05 3.50 15.70
C SER A 42 -12.91 3.92 16.89
N ILE A 43 -14.22 3.64 16.84
CA ILE A 43 -15.19 4.05 17.86
C ILE A 43 -15.34 2.98 18.92
N GLU A 44 -15.36 1.70 18.55
CA GLU A 44 -15.81 0.59 19.41
C GLU A 44 -14.68 -0.35 19.87
N GLU A 45 -13.75 -0.73 18.99
CA GLU A 45 -12.73 -1.75 19.29
C GLU A 45 -11.36 -1.13 19.61
N PHE A 46 -11.17 0.12 19.17
CA PHE A 46 -10.00 0.94 19.41
C PHE A 46 -10.43 2.32 19.88
N SER A 47 -11.46 2.37 20.72
CA SER A 47 -12.06 3.60 21.23
C SER A 47 -11.04 4.49 21.94
N HIS A 48 -11.29 5.80 22.02
CA HIS A 48 -10.41 6.71 22.77
C HIS A 48 -10.14 6.22 24.21
N TYR A 49 -11.14 5.60 24.85
CA TYR A 49 -11.02 5.06 26.20
C TYR A 49 -10.08 3.85 26.26
N GLU A 50 -10.20 2.89 25.34
CA GLU A 50 -9.31 1.73 25.26
C GLU A 50 -7.88 2.14 24.90
N ARG A 51 -7.72 3.13 24.01
CA ARG A 51 -6.41 3.70 23.66
C ARG A 51 -5.72 4.35 24.86
N PHE A 52 -6.48 5.05 25.69
CA PHE A 52 -5.95 5.71 26.90
C PHE A 52 -5.44 4.69 27.94
N LEU A 53 -6.05 3.50 28.01
CA LEU A 53 -5.69 2.46 28.97
C LEU A 53 -4.59 1.49 28.48
N GLY A 54 -4.53 1.21 27.17
CA GLY A 54 -3.63 0.20 26.60
C GLY A 54 -2.20 0.67 26.36
N ASN A 55 -2.00 1.95 26.05
CA ASN A 55 -0.73 2.68 26.03
C ASN A 55 -1.06 4.13 25.65
N LEU A 56 -0.63 5.12 26.45
CA LEU A 56 -0.85 6.56 26.27
C LEU A 56 -0.38 7.15 24.92
N LEU A 57 0.15 6.31 24.03
CA LEU A 57 0.96 6.64 22.86
C LEU A 57 0.47 5.98 21.58
N TRP A 58 -0.81 5.58 21.46
CA TRP A 58 -1.32 5.17 20.15
C TRP A 58 -1.65 6.42 19.32
N PRO A 59 -0.77 6.85 18.40
CA PRO A 59 -0.88 8.12 17.70
C PRO A 59 -1.85 7.99 16.52
N ASP A 60 -2.12 9.08 15.82
CA ASP A 60 -3.08 9.11 14.71
C ASP A 60 -2.71 8.19 13.53
N TRP A 61 -1.47 7.67 13.46
CA TRP A 61 -1.10 6.65 12.47
C TRP A 61 -1.87 5.32 12.63
N HIS A 62 -2.61 5.13 13.73
CA HIS A 62 -3.50 3.98 13.87
C HIS A 62 -4.56 3.92 12.77
N PHE A 63 -4.98 5.04 12.16
CA PHE A 63 -5.93 5.02 11.05
C PHE A 63 -5.43 4.21 9.84
N GLU A 64 -4.12 4.16 9.59
CA GLU A 64 -3.55 3.27 8.58
C GLU A 64 -3.75 1.81 8.99
N SER A 65 -3.50 1.46 10.26
CA SER A 65 -3.80 0.13 10.78
C SER A 65 -5.27 -0.23 10.64
N LEU A 66 -6.17 0.71 10.92
CA LEU A 66 -7.62 0.52 10.77
C LEU A 66 -8.02 0.28 9.32
N SER A 67 -7.36 0.93 8.35
CA SER A 67 -7.65 0.72 6.94
C SER A 67 -7.31 -0.72 6.53
N PHE A 68 -6.18 -1.26 6.97
CA PHE A 68 -5.82 -2.67 6.73
C PHE A 68 -6.82 -3.64 7.37
N TYR A 69 -7.19 -3.43 8.64
CA TYR A 69 -8.14 -4.30 9.33
C TYR A 69 -9.55 -4.22 8.73
N GLY A 70 -10.04 -3.00 8.54
CA GLY A 70 -11.35 -2.73 7.94
C GLY A 70 -11.44 -3.36 6.55
N GLN A 71 -10.46 -3.12 5.70
CA GLN A 71 -10.41 -3.66 4.35
C GLN A 71 -10.36 -5.20 4.38
N ASN A 72 -9.54 -5.79 5.24
CA ASN A 72 -9.46 -7.25 5.36
C ASN A 72 -10.80 -7.87 5.78
N ILE A 73 -11.54 -7.23 6.70
CA ILE A 73 -12.88 -7.68 7.11
C ILE A 73 -13.87 -7.60 5.93
N ILE A 74 -13.93 -6.43 5.26
CA ILE A 74 -14.85 -6.18 4.15
C ILE A 74 -14.56 -7.11 2.97
N MET A 75 -13.31 -7.22 2.55
CA MET A 75 -12.96 -8.07 1.42
C MET A 75 -13.28 -9.53 1.70
N ASN A 76 -13.00 -10.04 2.91
CA ASN A 76 -13.39 -11.40 3.29
C ASN A 76 -14.91 -11.62 3.23
N HIS A 77 -15.70 -10.62 3.63
CA HIS A 77 -17.15 -10.65 3.48
C HIS A 77 -17.56 -10.78 2.02
N LEU A 78 -17.06 -9.89 1.17
CA LEU A 78 -17.42 -9.84 -0.24
C LEU A 78 -16.97 -11.08 -1.03
N ILE A 79 -15.83 -11.67 -0.67
CA ILE A 79 -15.39 -12.96 -1.21
C ILE A 79 -16.40 -14.04 -0.85
N LYS A 80 -16.78 -14.14 0.42
CA LYS A 80 -17.68 -15.19 0.90
C LYS A 80 -19.08 -15.07 0.29
N THR A 81 -19.57 -13.85 0.11
CA THR A 81 -20.86 -13.56 -0.53
C THR A 81 -20.78 -13.58 -2.06
N LYS A 82 -19.60 -13.89 -2.64
CA LYS A 82 -19.34 -13.95 -4.09
C LYS A 82 -19.61 -12.62 -4.81
N GLN A 83 -19.49 -11.50 -4.11
CA GLN A 83 -19.58 -10.14 -4.65
C GLN A 83 -18.20 -9.62 -5.11
N LEU A 84 -17.12 -10.25 -4.65
CA LEU A 84 -15.76 -9.96 -5.06
C LEU A 84 -15.00 -11.26 -5.34
N ASN A 85 -14.35 -11.34 -6.50
CA ASN A 85 -13.42 -12.41 -6.80
C ASN A 85 -12.00 -11.88 -6.56
N ILE A 86 -11.23 -12.57 -5.70
CA ILE A 86 -9.83 -12.22 -5.46
C ILE A 86 -8.94 -13.24 -6.14
N ILE A 87 -8.01 -12.74 -6.95
CA ILE A 87 -6.90 -13.50 -7.49
C ILE A 87 -5.67 -13.08 -6.69
N ASN A 88 -4.97 -14.05 -6.14
CA ASN A 88 -3.78 -13.77 -5.36
C ASN A 88 -2.57 -13.63 -6.29
N LEU A 89 -2.03 -12.42 -6.41
CA LEU A 89 -0.89 -12.09 -7.25
C LEU A 89 0.33 -11.67 -6.40
N LYS A 90 0.67 -12.42 -5.35
CA LYS A 90 1.80 -12.08 -4.45
C LYS A 90 3.13 -11.92 -5.18
N ASP A 91 3.27 -12.61 -6.30
CA ASP A 91 4.50 -12.57 -7.10
C ASP A 91 4.60 -11.31 -7.98
N TYR A 92 3.54 -10.47 -8.00
CA TYR A 92 3.45 -9.26 -8.82
C TYR A 92 3.14 -7.99 -8.01
N LEU A 93 2.39 -8.14 -6.92
CA LEU A 93 1.95 -7.06 -6.03
C LEU A 93 2.60 -7.21 -4.67
N ASP A 94 2.86 -6.09 -4.01
CA ASP A 94 3.58 -6.01 -2.74
C ASP A 94 4.98 -6.66 -2.83
N PHE A 95 5.61 -6.54 -4.00
CA PHE A 95 6.82 -7.27 -4.34
C PHE A 95 8.04 -6.62 -3.69
N PRO A 96 8.92 -7.37 -3.01
CA PRO A 96 9.93 -6.79 -2.14
C PRO A 96 11.03 -6.04 -2.93
N SER A 97 11.38 -4.85 -2.45
CA SER A 97 12.34 -3.95 -3.11
C SER A 97 13.80 -4.40 -3.05
N ASP A 98 14.14 -5.49 -2.38
CA ASP A 98 15.50 -6.04 -2.30
C ASP A 98 15.76 -7.16 -3.34
N SER A 99 14.74 -7.50 -4.12
CA SER A 99 14.81 -8.56 -5.12
C SER A 99 15.69 -8.22 -6.33
N LYS A 100 16.25 -9.27 -6.93
CA LYS A 100 16.97 -9.23 -8.22
C LYS A 100 16.08 -9.61 -9.41
N THR A 101 14.78 -9.81 -9.20
CA THR A 101 13.82 -10.04 -10.28
C THR A 101 13.80 -8.86 -11.25
N ASN A 102 13.46 -9.12 -12.51
CA ASN A 102 13.30 -8.08 -13.51
C ASN A 102 12.07 -7.22 -13.21
N ILE A 103 12.20 -5.90 -13.34
CA ILE A 103 11.14 -4.92 -13.10
C ILE A 103 9.93 -5.11 -14.02
N ASP A 104 10.13 -5.60 -15.24
CA ASP A 104 9.06 -5.80 -16.22
C ASP A 104 8.13 -6.97 -15.85
N GLU A 105 8.52 -7.81 -14.88
CA GLU A 105 7.74 -8.94 -14.38
C GLU A 105 6.83 -8.56 -13.21
N ILE A 106 6.95 -7.34 -12.66
CA ILE A 106 6.25 -6.94 -11.44
C ILE A 106 5.34 -5.72 -11.66
N ILE A 107 4.29 -5.61 -10.85
CA ILE A 107 3.31 -4.53 -10.96
C ILE A 107 3.53 -3.48 -9.87
N GLN A 108 3.84 -3.89 -8.65
CA GLN A 108 4.04 -2.97 -7.52
C GLN A 108 5.17 -3.41 -6.61
N ILE A 109 6.10 -2.49 -6.36
CA ILE A 109 7.22 -2.67 -5.42
C ILE A 109 6.82 -2.22 -4.02
N HIS A 110 7.02 -3.07 -3.04
CA HIS A 110 7.01 -2.75 -1.62
C HIS A 110 8.43 -2.40 -1.14
N VAL A 111 8.63 -1.14 -0.75
CA VAL A 111 9.89 -0.71 -0.13
C VAL A 111 9.87 -1.02 1.36
N GLY A 112 10.59 -2.09 1.72
CA GLY A 112 10.77 -2.50 3.10
C GLY A 112 11.64 -1.53 3.91
N ASP A 113 11.86 -1.89 5.17
CA ASP A 113 12.68 -1.10 6.11
C ASP A 113 14.18 -1.48 6.06
N GLU A 114 14.51 -2.57 5.36
CA GLU A 114 15.86 -3.15 5.34
C GLU A 114 16.89 -2.32 4.57
N LYS A 115 18.17 -2.53 4.93
CA LYS A 115 19.33 -1.76 4.47
C LYS A 115 20.12 -2.50 3.38
N ASP A 116 19.47 -2.94 2.30
CA ASP A 116 20.21 -3.41 1.12
C ASP A 116 20.55 -2.22 0.20
N VAL A 117 20.01 -2.19 -1.03
CA VAL A 117 20.37 -1.19 -2.05
C VAL A 117 19.66 0.15 -1.82
N PHE A 118 18.35 0.13 -1.58
CA PHE A 118 17.54 1.32 -1.36
C PHE A 118 16.80 1.24 -0.03
N SER A 119 16.84 2.34 0.74
CA SER A 119 16.10 2.50 1.99
C SER A 119 15.39 3.84 2.01
N LYS A 120 14.06 3.83 2.22
CA LYS A 120 13.25 5.05 2.32
C LYS A 120 13.71 5.98 3.45
N PHE A 121 14.22 5.43 4.56
CA PHE A 121 14.74 6.21 5.68
C PHE A 121 16.05 6.90 5.31
N GLN A 122 17.00 6.17 4.71
CA GLN A 122 18.26 6.75 4.25
C GLN A 122 18.05 7.80 3.15
N PHE A 123 17.03 7.61 2.31
CA PHE A 123 16.64 8.58 1.30
C PHE A 123 16.13 9.88 1.89
N LYS A 124 15.26 9.78 2.91
CA LYS A 124 14.78 10.93 3.68
C LYS A 124 15.92 11.67 4.38
N GLU A 125 16.93 10.95 4.85
CA GLU A 125 18.12 11.51 5.52
C GLU A 125 19.16 12.11 4.56
N GLY A 126 18.92 12.08 3.24
CA GLY A 126 19.84 12.66 2.25
C GLY A 126 21.08 11.81 1.94
N LYS A 127 21.13 10.56 2.42
CA LYS A 127 22.31 9.68 2.23
C LYS A 127 22.67 9.46 0.75
N TYR A 128 21.69 9.55 -0.14
CA TYR A 128 21.86 9.33 -1.57
C TYR A 128 22.04 10.62 -2.39
N ASP A 129 22.16 11.81 -1.76
CA ASP A 129 22.17 13.09 -2.48
C ASP A 129 23.34 13.23 -3.45
N ASN A 130 24.47 12.60 -3.12
CA ASN A 130 25.69 12.63 -3.94
C ASN A 130 25.82 11.41 -4.87
N PHE A 131 24.82 10.53 -4.92
CA PHE A 131 24.87 9.34 -5.77
C PHE A 131 24.55 9.71 -7.22
N THR A 132 25.14 8.99 -8.17
CA THR A 132 24.83 9.13 -9.60
C THR A 132 23.58 8.34 -9.99
N THR A 133 22.79 8.83 -10.96
CA THR A 133 21.63 8.10 -11.51
C THR A 133 22.01 6.92 -12.39
N ASN A 134 23.28 6.78 -12.76
CA ASN A 134 23.75 5.62 -13.51
C ASN A 134 23.94 4.42 -12.57
N VAL A 135 22.83 3.73 -12.28
CA VAL A 135 22.79 2.53 -11.43
C VAL A 135 23.05 1.30 -12.29
N GLU A 136 23.93 0.42 -11.83
CA GLU A 136 24.20 -0.86 -12.49
C GLU A 136 22.98 -1.79 -12.44
N TYR A 137 22.69 -2.50 -13.54
CA TYR A 137 21.53 -3.39 -13.68
C TYR A 137 20.19 -2.74 -13.26
N PRO A 138 19.80 -1.62 -13.90
CA PRO A 138 18.59 -0.86 -13.51
C PRO A 138 17.29 -1.63 -13.76
N GLU A 139 17.33 -2.74 -14.50
CA GLU A 139 16.22 -3.67 -14.71
C GLU A 139 15.92 -4.53 -13.48
N ASN A 140 16.83 -4.65 -12.52
CA ASN A 140 16.57 -5.40 -11.28
C ASN A 140 15.77 -4.55 -10.31
N VAL A 141 14.71 -5.10 -9.70
CA VAL A 141 13.81 -4.39 -8.76
C VAL A 141 14.55 -3.55 -7.73
N LYS A 142 15.60 -4.09 -7.10
CA LYS A 142 16.38 -3.35 -6.09
C LYS A 142 17.13 -2.14 -6.60
N ASN A 143 17.68 -2.24 -7.81
CA ASN A 143 18.44 -1.17 -8.43
C ASN A 143 17.49 -0.16 -9.10
N TYR A 144 16.38 -0.65 -9.64
CA TYR A 144 15.28 0.16 -10.14
C TYR A 144 14.73 1.08 -9.05
N SER A 145 14.48 0.55 -7.86
CA SER A 145 13.99 1.32 -6.70
C SER A 145 14.93 2.47 -6.34
N LEU A 146 16.24 2.21 -6.29
CA LEU A 146 17.25 3.24 -6.07
C LEU A 146 17.25 4.27 -7.21
N ARG A 147 17.27 3.81 -8.46
CA ARG A 147 17.27 4.67 -9.64
C ARG A 147 16.08 5.63 -9.63
N MET A 148 14.87 5.14 -9.41
CA MET A 148 13.66 5.96 -9.32
C MET A 148 13.77 7.03 -8.24
N ALA A 149 14.30 6.66 -7.06
CA ALA A 149 14.51 7.61 -5.98
C ALA A 149 15.52 8.72 -6.37
N LEU A 150 16.64 8.34 -7.00
CA LEU A 150 17.66 9.29 -7.46
C LEU A 150 17.15 10.22 -8.57
N GLU A 151 16.41 9.68 -9.53
CA GLU A 151 15.78 10.47 -10.59
C GLU A 151 14.76 11.45 -10.01
N SER A 152 13.94 11.03 -9.04
CA SER A 152 12.93 11.89 -8.42
C SER A 152 13.50 13.15 -7.76
N LYS A 153 14.69 13.06 -7.15
CA LYS A 153 15.39 14.22 -6.54
C LYS A 153 15.91 15.22 -7.57
N ARG A 154 16.04 14.80 -8.83
CA ARG A 154 16.61 15.59 -9.92
C ARG A 154 15.55 16.12 -10.87
N MET A 155 14.29 15.71 -10.71
CA MET A 155 13.19 16.26 -11.48
C MET A 155 12.97 17.72 -11.11
N SER A 156 12.98 18.57 -12.13
CA SER A 156 12.45 19.93 -12.01
C SER A 156 10.94 19.91 -11.78
N TYR A 157 10.41 21.02 -11.26
CA TYR A 157 8.96 21.20 -11.12
C TYR A 157 8.21 21.05 -12.45
N GLU A 158 8.80 21.50 -13.56
CA GLU A 158 8.22 21.36 -14.89
C GLU A 158 8.15 19.91 -15.37
N GLU A 159 9.20 19.12 -15.13
CA GLU A 159 9.23 17.69 -15.45
C GLU A 159 8.21 16.90 -14.62
N LEU A 160 8.10 17.22 -13.32
CA LEU A 160 7.10 16.62 -12.44
C LEU A 160 5.67 16.92 -12.92
N ASN A 161 5.39 18.16 -13.32
CA ASN A 161 4.07 18.55 -13.84
C ASN A 161 3.72 17.86 -15.16
N LYS A 162 4.69 17.64 -16.05
CA LYS A 162 4.47 16.89 -17.30
C LYS A 162 4.02 15.46 -17.02
N LEU A 163 4.59 14.80 -16.00
CA LEU A 163 4.15 13.45 -15.60
C LEU A 163 2.69 13.44 -15.14
N PHE A 164 2.25 14.43 -14.37
CA PHE A 164 0.85 14.55 -13.94
C PHE A 164 -0.11 14.79 -15.11
N LEU A 165 0.29 15.60 -16.10
CA LEU A 165 -0.53 15.88 -17.29
C LEU A 165 -0.71 14.63 -18.17
N ILE A 166 0.36 13.86 -18.40
CA ILE A 166 0.29 12.60 -19.16
C ILE A 166 -0.67 11.60 -18.50
N ILE A 167 -0.70 11.54 -17.17
CA ILE A 167 -1.64 10.67 -16.44
C ILE A 167 -3.10 11.16 -16.58
N SER A 168 -3.31 12.48 -16.69
CA SER A 168 -4.65 13.04 -16.90
C SER A 168 -5.18 12.85 -18.32
N GLU A 169 -4.31 12.84 -19.33
CA GLU A 169 -4.68 12.67 -20.74
C GLU A 169 -4.94 11.20 -21.12
N ARG A 170 -4.41 10.23 -20.38
CA ARG A 170 -4.72 8.79 -20.54
C ARG A 170 -6.11 8.37 -20.01
N LYS A 171 -6.96 9.33 -19.66
CA LYS A 171 -8.33 9.10 -19.18
C LYS A 171 -9.40 9.15 -20.27
N GLU A 172 -9.01 9.26 -21.54
CA GLU A 172 -9.89 9.05 -22.72
C GLU A 172 -9.66 7.66 -23.33
#